data_AF-A0A662JI45-F1
#
_entry.id   AF-A0A662JI45-F1
#
_cell.length_a   1.000
_cell.length_b   1.000
_cell.length_c   1.000
_cell.angle_alpha   90.00
_cell.angle_beta   90.00
_cell.angle_gamma   90.00
#
_symmetry.space_group_name_H-M   'P 1'
#
loop_
_entity.id
_entity.type
_entity.pdbx_description
1 polymer ?
#
loop_
_entity_poly.entity_id
_entity_poly.type
_entity_poly.pdbx_seq_one_letter_code
_entity_poly.pdbx_strand_id
1 'polypeptide(L)'
;MSVADWARLFIQAVDDALSMFGHTVKEVVLFYAKTKYGINETEIPFKLELFEDCLYEIFGEASKIIVRQIIEKFSERAEFRVKVERLCDLSRFMEGFPYPP
;
A
#
# COMPACT_ATOMS: atom_id res chain seq x y z
N MET A 1 -15.36 -10.17 -0.66
CA MET A 1 -13.90 -10.03 -0.87
C MET A 1 -13.22 -10.84 0.22
N SER A 2 -12.22 -11.66 -0.10
CA SER A 2 -11.41 -12.40 0.88
C SER A 2 -10.13 -11.62 1.22
N VAL A 3 -9.42 -11.97 2.30
CA VAL A 3 -8.13 -11.35 2.65
C VAL A 3 -7.10 -11.48 1.53
N ALA A 4 -7.04 -12.65 0.88
CA ALA A 4 -6.13 -12.89 -0.23
C ALA A 4 -6.45 -12.00 -1.44
N ASP A 5 -7.73 -11.81 -1.76
CA ASP A 5 -8.15 -10.89 -2.83
C ASP A 5 -7.80 -9.45 -2.48
N TRP A 6 -8.06 -9.03 -1.23
CA TRP A 6 -7.74 -7.69 -0.75
C TRP A 6 -6.23 -7.42 -0.86
N ALA A 7 -5.40 -8.33 -0.34
CA ALA A 7 -3.95 -8.23 -0.38
C ALA A 7 -3.43 -8.16 -1.82
N ARG A 8 -3.96 -9.01 -2.71
CA ARG A 8 -3.59 -9.02 -4.13
C ARG A 8 -3.96 -7.72 -4.83
N LEU A 9 -5.18 -7.21 -4.61
CA LEU A 9 -5.64 -5.95 -5.18
C LEU A 9 -4.84 -4.77 -4.66
N PHE A 10 -4.47 -4.79 -3.37
CA PHE A 10 -3.67 -3.75 -2.74
C PHE A 10 -2.24 -3.72 -3.30
N ILE A 11 -1.57 -4.87 -3.40
CA ILE A 11 -0.24 -4.97 -4.00
C ILE A 11 -0.27 -4.48 -5.45
N GLN A 12 -1.29 -4.86 -6.23
CA GLN A 12 -1.43 -4.36 -7.60
C GLN A 12 -1.69 -2.86 -7.66
N ALA A 13 -2.46 -2.29 -6.72
CA ALA A 13 -2.68 -0.85 -6.65
C ALA A 13 -1.39 -0.09 -6.30
N VAL A 14 -0.57 -0.64 -5.39
CA VAL A 14 0.76 -0.11 -5.07
C VAL A 14 1.69 -0.18 -6.28
N ASP A 15 1.73 -1.32 -6.99
CA ASP A 15 2.54 -1.49 -8.20
C ASP A 15 2.16 -0.48 -9.28
N ASP A 16 0.86 -0.28 -9.52
CA ASP A 16 0.32 0.67 -10.50
C ASP A 16 0.66 2.13 -10.11
N ALA A 17 0.40 2.49 -8.85
CA ALA A 17 0.66 3.82 -8.33
C ALA A 17 2.15 4.16 -8.39
N LEU A 18 3.04 3.27 -7.96
CA LEU A 18 4.49 3.51 -7.99
C LEU A 18 5.04 3.50 -9.42
N SER A 19 4.53 2.62 -10.29
CA SER A 19 4.95 2.59 -11.71
C SER A 19 4.58 3.88 -12.44
N MET A 20 3.52 4.56 -12.02
CA MET A 20 3.13 5.88 -12.55
C MET A 20 4.16 6.98 -12.25
N PHE A 21 4.91 6.86 -11.15
CA PHE A 21 6.05 7.74 -10.84
C PHE A 21 7.36 7.28 -11.48
N GLY A 22 7.40 6.07 -12.03
CA GLY A 22 8.53 5.49 -12.78
C GLY A 22 8.88 4.07 -12.31
N HIS A 23 9.28 3.20 -13.24
CA HIS A 23 9.62 1.80 -12.94
C HIS A 23 10.71 1.66 -11.86
N THR A 24 11.72 2.53 -11.87
CA THR A 24 12.79 2.53 -10.86
C THR A 24 12.28 2.94 -9.47
N VAL A 25 11.25 3.78 -9.39
CA VAL A 25 10.67 4.25 -8.12
C VAL A 25 10.10 3.07 -7.35
N LYS A 26 9.37 2.19 -8.05
CA LYS A 26 8.85 0.96 -7.45
C LYS A 26 9.96 0.11 -6.83
N GLU A 27 11.01 -0.17 -7.60
CA GLU A 27 12.11 -1.01 -7.11
C GLU A 27 12.80 -0.40 -5.90
N VAL A 28 13.02 0.92 -5.91
CA VAL A 28 13.63 1.64 -4.78
C VAL A 28 12.74 1.55 -3.53
N VAL A 29 11.43 1.76 -3.66
CA VAL A 29 10.49 1.69 -2.53
C VAL A 29 10.43 0.28 -1.94
N LEU A 30 10.28 -0.75 -2.79
CA LEU A 30 10.24 -2.14 -2.34
C LEU A 30 11.57 -2.57 -1.72
N PHE A 31 12.70 -2.16 -2.31
CA PHE A 31 14.02 -2.45 -1.78
C PHE A 31 14.26 -1.77 -0.42
N TYR A 32 13.82 -0.52 -0.27
CA TYR A 32 13.95 0.25 0.97
C TYR A 32 13.05 -0.30 2.07
N ALA A 33 11.79 -0.62 1.76
CA ALA A 33 10.86 -1.28 2.67
C ALA A 33 11.41 -2.62 3.18
N LYS A 34 12.00 -3.42 2.29
CA LYS A 34 12.62 -4.70 2.65
C LYS A 34 13.87 -4.52 3.50
N THR A 35 14.76 -3.61 3.11
CA THR A 35 16.07 -3.45 3.76
C THR A 35 15.95 -2.77 5.13
N LYS A 36 15.08 -1.78 5.25
CA LYS A 36 14.99 -0.95 6.45
C LYS A 36 13.90 -1.40 7.41
N TYR A 37 12.73 -1.76 6.88
CA TYR A 37 11.57 -2.16 7.70
C TYR A 37 11.40 -3.69 7.76
N GLY A 38 12.17 -4.46 6.97
CA GLY A 38 12.04 -5.91 6.92
C GLY A 38 10.72 -6.38 6.32
N ILE A 39 10.08 -5.55 5.47
CA ILE A 39 8.75 -5.83 4.92
C ILE A 39 8.90 -6.36 3.50
N ASN A 40 8.42 -7.58 3.27
CA ASN A 40 8.29 -8.11 1.92
C ASN A 40 7.04 -7.57 1.24
N GLU A 41 7.00 -7.60 -0.09
CA GLU A 41 5.86 -7.13 -0.90
C GLU A 41 4.51 -7.75 -0.45
N THR A 42 4.53 -9.03 -0.10
CA THR A 42 3.35 -9.76 0.40
C THR A 42 2.89 -9.32 1.79
N GLU A 43 3.76 -8.68 2.57
CA GLU A 43 3.49 -8.19 3.92
C GLU A 43 3.03 -6.73 3.93
N ILE A 44 3.30 -5.97 2.88
CA ILE A 44 2.84 -4.58 2.70
C ILE A 44 1.34 -4.41 3.02
N PRO A 45 0.41 -5.22 2.46
CA PRO A 45 -1.03 -5.10 2.76
C PRO A 45 -1.37 -5.29 4.25
N PHE A 46 -0.53 -5.98 5.02
CA PHE A 46 -0.73 -6.23 6.44
C PHE A 46 0.02 -5.25 7.34
N LYS A 47 1.05 -4.58 6.81
CA LYS A 47 1.93 -3.63 7.52
C LYS A 47 1.81 -2.22 6.92
N LEU A 48 0.58 -1.76 6.74
CA LEU A 48 0.25 -0.49 6.08
C LEU A 48 0.88 0.73 6.76
N GLU A 49 0.93 0.73 8.10
CA GLU A 49 1.54 1.83 8.88
C GLU A 49 3.04 1.95 8.60
N LEU A 50 3.77 0.83 8.65
CA LEU A 50 5.20 0.82 8.36
C LEU A 50 5.49 1.13 6.89
N PHE A 51 4.61 0.73 5.98
CA PHE A 51 4.76 1.08 4.56
C PHE A 51 4.52 2.57 4.31
N GLU A 52 3.54 3.18 4.98
CA GLU A 52 3.31 4.63 4.93
C GLU A 52 4.51 5.40 5.50
N ASP A 53 5.09 4.94 6.61
CA ASP A 53 6.30 5.52 7.20
C ASP A 53 7.50 5.41 6.26
N CYS A 54 7.67 4.25 5.61
CA CYS A 54 8.67 4.03 4.56
C CYS A 54 8.50 5.02 3.39
N LEU A 55 7.27 5.23 2.91
CA LEU A 55 6.99 6.22 1.86
C LEU A 55 7.30 7.65 2.33
N TYR A 56 6.92 8.00 3.55
CA TYR A 56 7.21 9.31 4.13
C TYR A 56 8.71 9.54 4.28
N GLU A 57 9.48 8.50 4.57
CA GLU A 57 10.92 8.61 4.72
C GLU A 57 11.65 8.79 3.37
N ILE A 58 11.17 8.13 2.32
CA ILE A 58 11.74 8.24 0.97
C ILE A 58 11.34 9.56 0.30
N PHE A 59 10.07 9.96 0.42
CA PHE A 59 9.49 11.07 -0.35
C PHE A 59 9.15 12.31 0.49
N GLY A 60 9.28 12.26 1.81
CA GLY A 60 8.87 13.34 2.71
C GLY A 60 7.39 13.66 2.56
N GLU A 61 7.06 14.95 2.47
CA GLU A 61 5.68 15.41 2.27
C GLU A 61 5.04 14.93 0.95
N ALA A 62 5.85 14.60 -0.07
CA ALA A 62 5.34 14.09 -1.35
C ALA A 62 4.75 12.68 -1.22
N SER A 63 5.06 11.95 -0.14
CA SER A 63 4.45 10.64 0.16
C SER A 63 2.92 10.70 0.22
N LYS A 64 2.33 11.82 0.66
CA LYS A 64 0.87 12.03 0.70
C LYS A 64 0.23 11.88 -0.68
N ILE A 65 0.95 12.27 -1.74
CA ILE A 65 0.49 12.14 -3.12
C ILE A 65 0.50 10.66 -3.52
N ILE A 66 1.55 9.92 -3.17
CA ILE A 66 1.66 8.49 -3.45
C ILE A 66 0.60 7.70 -2.68
N VAL A 67 0.42 7.99 -1.38
CA VAL A 67 -0.61 7.37 -0.54
C VAL A 67 -2.00 7.60 -1.14
N ARG A 68 -2.32 8.85 -1.53
CA ARG A 68 -3.58 9.15 -2.20
C ARG A 68 -3.74 8.35 -3.50
N GLN A 69 -2.71 8.28 -4.34
CA GLN A 69 -2.75 7.50 -5.58
C GLN A 69 -2.98 6.01 -5.32
N ILE A 70 -2.31 5.42 -4.33
CA ILE A 70 -2.52 4.03 -3.93
C ILE A 70 -3.98 3.81 -3.51
N ILE A 71 -4.54 4.70 -2.69
CA ILE A 71 -5.93 4.61 -2.22
C ILE A 71 -6.92 4.73 -3.38
N GLU A 72 -6.68 5.66 -4.31
CA GLU A 72 -7.51 5.83 -5.51
C GLU A 72 -7.48 4.56 -6.36
N LYS A 73 -6.29 4.07 -6.71
CA LYS A 73 -6.11 2.84 -7.51
C LYS A 73 -6.72 1.61 -6.84
N PHE A 74 -6.58 1.51 -5.53
CA PHE A 74 -7.16 0.43 -4.75
C PHE A 74 -8.69 0.50 -4.75
N SER A 75 -9.26 1.69 -4.52
CA SER A 75 -10.70 1.94 -4.54
C SER A 75 -11.34 1.65 -5.91
N GLU A 76 -10.67 2.05 -6.99
CA GLU A 76 -11.08 1.76 -8.36
C GLU A 76 -11.13 0.24 -8.62
N ARG A 77 -10.08 -0.49 -8.20
CA ARG A 77 -9.98 -1.95 -8.40
C ARG A 77 -10.93 -2.74 -7.51
N ALA A 78 -11.21 -2.22 -6.33
CA ALA A 78 -12.04 -2.89 -5.35
C ALA A 78 -13.53 -2.52 -5.48
N GLU A 79 -13.88 -1.70 -6.48
CA GLU A 79 -15.22 -1.24 -6.82
C GLU A 79 -15.95 -0.56 -5.65
N PHE A 80 -15.21 0.04 -4.72
CA PHE A 80 -15.76 0.80 -3.60
C PHE A 80 -15.19 2.22 -3.55
N ARG A 81 -16.04 3.19 -3.20
CA ARG A 81 -15.58 4.56 -2.95
C ARG A 81 -15.11 4.68 -1.51
N VAL A 82 -13.80 4.52 -1.30
CA VAL A 82 -13.17 4.82 -0.02
C VAL A 82 -12.47 6.17 -0.11
N LYS A 83 -12.79 7.06 0.82
CA LYS A 83 -12.09 8.33 1.03
C LYS A 83 -11.36 8.26 2.35
N VAL A 84 -10.14 7.73 2.32
CA VAL A 84 -9.22 7.78 3.47
C VAL A 84 -8.01 8.63 3.10
N GLU A 85 -7.39 9.24 4.10
CA GLU A 85 -6.18 10.06 3.91
C GLU A 85 -4.90 9.28 4.20
N ARG A 86 -5.00 8.13 4.89
CA ARG A 86 -3.89 7.25 5.26
C ARG A 86 -4.13 5.82 4.81
N LEU A 87 -3.05 5.10 4.51
CA LEU A 87 -3.08 3.68 4.19
C LEU A 87 -3.54 2.87 5.40
N CYS A 88 -3.12 3.23 6.61
CA CYS A 88 -3.49 2.50 7.82
C CYS A 88 -5.01 2.51 8.10
N ASP A 89 -5.74 3.55 7.66
CA ASP A 89 -7.20 3.58 7.76
C ASP A 89 -7.88 2.51 6.86
N LEU A 90 -7.17 1.96 5.87
CA LEU A 90 -7.66 0.83 5.07
C LEU A 90 -7.67 -0.50 5.85
N SER A 91 -6.90 -0.61 6.95
CA SER A 91 -6.88 -1.81 7.79
C SER A 91 -8.25 -2.11 8.43
N ARG A 92 -9.09 -1.08 8.62
CA ARG A 92 -10.47 -1.23 9.12
C ARG A 92 -11.34 -2.12 8.24
N PHE A 93 -11.04 -2.18 6.94
CA PHE A 93 -11.73 -3.08 6.02
C PHE A 93 -11.28 -4.53 6.18
N MET A 94 -10.12 -4.76 6.82
CA MET A 94 -9.62 -6.09 7.15
C MET A 94 -10.03 -6.57 8.55
N GLU A 95 -10.52 -5.71 9.45
CA GLU A 95 -10.92 -6.11 10.82
C GLU A 95 -12.02 -7.19 10.86
N GLY A 96 -12.76 -7.39 9.76
CA GLY A 96 -13.76 -8.46 9.62
C GLY A 96 -13.21 -9.82 9.18
N PHE A 97 -11.90 -9.93 8.92
CA PHE A 97 -11.30 -11.13 8.34
C PHE A 97 -10.15 -11.68 9.20
N PRO A 98 -10.05 -13.01 9.38
CA PRO A 98 -8.94 -13.60 10.12
C PRO A 98 -7.63 -13.36 9.36
N TYR A 99 -6.63 -12.79 10.05
CA TYR A 99 -5.28 -12.64 9.52
C TYR A 99 -4.70 -14.02 9.20
N PRO A 100 -4.00 -14.20 8.06
CA PRO A 100 -3.27 -15.44 7.81
C PRO A 100 -2.22 -15.62 8.92
N PRO A 101 -2.08 -16.85 9.44
CA PRO A 101 -1.09 -17.18 10.48
C PRO A 101 0.35 -17.07 10.00
#